data_AF-A0A940F0G4-F1
#
_entry.id   AF-A0A940F0G4-F1
#
_cell.length_a   1.000
_cell.length_b   1.000
_cell.length_c   1.000
_cell.angle_alpha   90.00
_cell.angle_beta   90.00
_cell.angle_gamma   90.00
#
_symmetry.space_group_name_H-M   'P 1'
#
loop_
_entity.id
_entity.type
_entity.pdbx_description
1 polymer ?
#
loop_
_entity_poly.entity_id
_entity_poly.type
_entity_poly.pdbx_seq_one_letter_code
_entity_poly.pdbx_strand_id
1 'polypeptide(L)'
;MNLETTPQVHAAAPGKGERTRGRILDAAYEAIIRKGFAGTSIDELVEATGITKSGFFYHFRDKGDLARQLLVRFLAEDDAAIEALKARAEQLVDDPLQQFLLFLNLYAEMVDEMEALHPGCLVASIVYQEQVFDAEVRRLNSEAVMRWRERFVAWFEAIDRKHAPVTPLDRLALPTR
;
A
#
# COMPACT_ATOMS: atom_id res chain seq x y z
N MET A 1 -28.73 -30.16 2.69
CA MET A 1 -27.72 -29.70 3.67
C MET A 1 -27.54 -28.22 3.38
N ASN A 2 -28.22 -27.38 4.16
CA ASN A 2 -28.35 -25.94 3.89
C ASN A 2 -27.07 -25.23 4.33
N LEU A 3 -26.48 -24.47 3.42
CA LEU A 3 -25.40 -23.53 3.70
C LEU A 3 -26.04 -22.23 4.20
N GLU A 4 -26.24 -22.11 5.51
CA GLU A 4 -26.59 -20.83 6.14
C GLU A 4 -25.34 -20.14 6.68
N THR A 5 -24.96 -19.09 5.95
CA THR A 5 -24.69 -17.74 6.46
C THR A 5 -23.61 -17.59 7.53
N THR A 6 -22.39 -17.31 7.08
CA THR A 6 -21.38 -16.62 7.88
C THR A 6 -21.94 -15.26 8.33
N PRO A 7 -21.83 -14.86 9.61
CA PRO A 7 -22.25 -13.54 10.05
C PRO A 7 -21.35 -12.49 9.40
N GLN A 8 -21.89 -11.69 8.47
CA GLN A 8 -21.25 -10.46 8.03
C GLN A 8 -21.27 -9.49 9.21
N VAL A 9 -20.09 -9.19 9.75
CA VAL A 9 -19.91 -8.06 10.67
C VAL A 9 -20.18 -6.80 9.85
N HIS A 10 -21.40 -6.26 9.96
CA HIS A 10 -21.74 -4.96 9.40
C HIS A 10 -20.93 -3.89 10.13
N ALA A 11 -19.76 -3.52 9.58
CA ALA A 11 -19.11 -2.28 9.94
C ALA A 11 -20.10 -1.13 9.70
N ALA A 12 -20.40 -0.34 10.74
CA ALA A 12 -21.32 0.77 10.64
C ALA A 12 -20.87 1.72 9.51
N ALA A 13 -21.84 2.21 8.71
CA ALA A 13 -21.53 3.10 7.60
C ALA A 13 -20.70 4.30 8.09
N PRO A 14 -19.60 4.65 7.40
CA PRO A 14 -18.69 5.70 7.85
C PRO A 14 -19.44 7.00 8.06
N GLY A 15 -19.19 7.70 9.17
CA GLY A 15 -19.81 8.99 9.46
C GLY A 15 -19.54 10.02 8.36
N LYS A 16 -20.34 11.11 8.30
CA LYS A 16 -20.20 12.15 7.26
C LYS A 16 -18.77 12.70 7.18
N GLY A 17 -18.11 12.91 8.33
CA GLY A 17 -16.71 13.35 8.41
C GLY A 17 -15.73 12.36 7.79
N GLU A 18 -15.89 11.06 8.06
CA GLU A 18 -14.99 10.02 7.52
C GLU A 18 -15.13 9.90 6.00
N ARG A 19 -16.35 10.04 5.47
CA ARG A 19 -16.58 10.07 4.01
C ARG A 19 -15.92 11.27 3.33
N THR A 20 -15.99 12.44 3.95
CA THR A 20 -15.30 13.64 3.43
C THR A 20 -13.79 13.45 3.47
N ARG A 21 -13.25 12.93 4.58
CA ARG A 21 -11.84 12.60 4.73
C ARG A 21 -11.36 11.64 3.64
N GLY A 22 -12.10 10.56 3.39
CA GLY A 22 -11.81 9.60 2.33
C GLY A 22 -11.71 10.26 0.96
N ARG A 23 -12.71 11.07 0.59
CA ARG A 23 -12.71 11.82 -0.69
C ARG A 23 -11.50 12.73 -0.88
N ILE A 24 -11.02 13.36 0.20
CA ILE A 24 -9.81 14.21 0.15
C ILE A 24 -8.58 13.35 -0.07
N LEU A 25 -8.47 12.22 0.62
CA LEU A 25 -7.35 11.30 0.44
C LEU A 25 -7.33 10.69 -0.97
N ASP A 26 -8.49 10.38 -1.55
CA ASP A 26 -8.60 9.86 -2.92
C ASP A 26 -8.12 10.90 -3.94
N ALA A 27 -8.63 12.13 -3.84
CA ALA A 27 -8.18 13.23 -4.69
C ALA A 27 -6.68 13.53 -4.50
N ALA A 28 -6.18 13.44 -3.27
CA ALA A 28 -4.76 13.63 -2.97
C ALA A 28 -3.91 12.52 -3.61
N TYR A 29 -4.33 11.26 -3.50
CA TYR A 29 -3.67 10.12 -4.13
C TYR A 29 -3.54 10.33 -5.64
N GLU A 30 -4.66 10.58 -6.32
CA GLU A 30 -4.68 10.79 -7.78
C GLU A 30 -3.78 11.95 -8.21
N ALA A 31 -3.83 13.07 -7.49
CA ALA A 31 -3.00 14.23 -7.79
C ALA A 31 -1.50 13.94 -7.58
N ILE A 32 -1.15 13.27 -6.48
CA ILE A 32 0.24 12.93 -6.13
C ILE A 32 0.82 11.94 -7.14
N ILE A 33 0.08 10.91 -7.55
CA ILE A 33 0.59 9.98 -8.55
C ILE A 33 0.76 10.66 -9.92
N ARG A 34 -0.15 11.56 -10.30
CA ARG A 34 -0.09 12.24 -11.61
C ARG A 34 1.05 13.26 -11.72
N LYS A 35 1.32 14.03 -10.66
CA LYS A 35 2.24 15.19 -10.75
C LYS A 35 3.15 15.38 -9.53
N GLY A 36 3.20 14.41 -8.64
CA GLY A 36 4.01 14.42 -7.43
C GLY A 36 3.43 15.28 -6.30
N PHE A 37 3.90 15.03 -5.08
CA PHE A 37 3.43 15.73 -3.89
C PHE A 37 3.75 17.21 -3.93
N ALA A 38 4.96 17.60 -4.34
CA ALA A 38 5.34 19.02 -4.45
C ALA A 38 4.37 19.81 -5.35
N GLY A 39 3.91 19.20 -6.45
CA GLY A 39 2.99 19.81 -7.42
C GLY A 39 1.52 19.86 -7.00
N THR A 40 1.14 19.24 -5.88
CA THR A 40 -0.24 19.17 -5.38
C THR A 40 -0.50 20.26 -4.33
N SER A 41 -1.40 21.20 -4.60
CA SER A 41 -1.77 22.26 -3.63
C SER A 41 -2.93 21.85 -2.72
N ILE A 42 -3.20 22.60 -1.63
CA ILE A 42 -4.43 22.40 -0.85
C ILE A 42 -5.64 22.95 -1.60
N ASP A 43 -5.46 24.08 -2.29
CA ASP A 43 -6.57 24.77 -2.97
C ASP A 43 -7.13 23.94 -4.13
N GLU A 44 -6.28 23.23 -4.90
CA GLU A 44 -6.77 22.29 -5.92
C GLU A 44 -7.55 21.11 -5.33
N LEU A 45 -7.17 20.62 -4.14
CA LEU A 45 -7.84 19.49 -3.50
C LEU A 45 -9.21 19.92 -2.97
N VAL A 46 -9.28 21.14 -2.45
CA VAL A 46 -10.53 21.79 -2.04
C VAL A 46 -11.46 21.95 -3.23
N GLU A 47 -10.94 22.42 -4.37
CA GLU A 47 -11.69 22.55 -5.63
C GLU A 47 -12.16 21.18 -6.15
N ALA A 48 -11.27 20.21 -6.26
CA ALA A 48 -11.57 18.86 -6.77
C ALA A 48 -12.60 18.11 -5.92
N THR A 49 -12.60 18.34 -4.60
CA THR A 49 -13.54 17.68 -3.68
C THR A 49 -14.80 18.51 -3.38
N GLY A 50 -14.85 19.78 -3.79
CA GLY A 50 -15.96 20.69 -3.52
C GLY A 50 -16.18 20.99 -2.03
N ILE A 51 -15.15 20.80 -1.20
CA ILE A 51 -15.20 21.17 0.23
C ILE A 51 -14.80 22.63 0.40
N THR A 52 -14.85 23.14 1.64
CA THR A 52 -14.24 24.42 1.98
C THR A 52 -12.82 24.23 2.49
N LYS A 53 -12.00 25.28 2.41
CA LYS A 53 -10.65 25.29 3.02
C LYS A 53 -10.69 25.00 4.52
N SER A 54 -11.68 25.54 5.24
CA SER A 54 -11.91 25.21 6.65
C SER A 54 -12.29 23.73 6.85
N GLY A 55 -13.05 23.14 5.91
CA GLY A 55 -13.36 21.72 5.90
C GLY A 55 -12.14 20.83 5.67
N PHE A 56 -11.18 21.26 4.84
CA PHE A 56 -9.88 20.59 4.72
C PHE A 56 -9.13 20.61 6.06
N PHE A 57 -8.99 21.79 6.67
CA PHE A 57 -8.26 21.96 7.93
C PHE A 57 -8.93 21.30 9.15
N TYR A 58 -10.21 20.94 9.04
CA TYR A 58 -10.87 20.10 10.03
C TYR A 58 -10.34 18.65 10.03
N HIS A 59 -9.89 18.14 8.89
CA HIS A 59 -9.41 16.76 8.73
C HIS A 59 -7.88 16.64 8.73
N PHE A 60 -7.18 17.68 8.25
CA PHE A 60 -5.74 17.68 8.08
C PHE A 60 -5.15 18.98 8.60
N ARG A 61 -4.17 18.89 9.51
CA ARG A 61 -3.54 20.09 10.08
C ARG A 61 -2.84 20.93 9.01
N ASP A 62 -2.17 20.24 8.10
CA ASP A 62 -1.36 20.82 7.03
C ASP A 62 -1.18 19.77 5.92
N LYS A 63 -0.42 20.13 4.87
CA LYS A 63 -0.15 19.25 3.73
C LYS A 63 0.73 18.04 4.13
N GLY A 64 1.58 18.17 5.15
CA GLY A 64 2.39 17.07 5.67
C GLY A 64 1.55 16.04 6.42
N ASP A 65 0.59 16.50 7.22
CA ASP A 65 -0.38 15.62 7.89
C ASP A 65 -1.27 14.88 6.87
N LEU A 66 -1.67 15.54 5.77
CA LEU A 66 -2.29 14.88 4.64
C LEU A 66 -1.41 13.76 4.07
N ALA A 67 -0.12 14.03 3.83
CA ALA A 67 0.82 13.03 3.31
C ALA A 67 0.94 11.82 4.22
N ARG A 68 1.09 12.06 5.53
CA ARG A 68 1.20 11.03 6.56
C ARG A 68 -0.06 10.17 6.61
N GLN A 69 -1.23 10.79 6.68
CA GLN A 69 -2.51 10.07 6.71
C GLN A 69 -2.76 9.28 5.42
N LEU A 70 -2.39 9.83 4.27
CA LEU A 70 -2.49 9.16 2.98
C LEU A 70 -1.55 7.95 2.91
N LEU A 71 -0.29 8.11 3.34
CA LEU A 71 0.68 7.01 3.37
C LEU A 71 0.19 5.90 4.30
N VAL A 72 -0.29 6.21 5.50
CA VAL A 72 -0.84 5.21 6.43
C VAL A 72 -2.00 4.44 5.81
N ARG A 73 -2.92 5.14 5.13
CA ARG A 73 -4.04 4.48 4.43
C ARG A 73 -3.53 3.56 3.32
N PHE A 74 -2.67 4.08 2.45
CA PHE A 74 -2.10 3.32 1.33
C PHE A 74 -1.37 2.06 1.81
N LEU A 75 -0.56 2.17 2.87
CA LEU A 75 0.17 1.03 3.42
C LEU A 75 -0.75 -0.03 4.01
N ALA A 76 -1.85 0.38 4.65
CA ALA A 76 -2.83 -0.57 5.16
C ALA A 76 -3.58 -1.31 4.03
N GLU A 77 -3.90 -0.60 2.94
CA GLU A 77 -4.53 -1.18 1.75
C GLU A 77 -3.57 -2.12 1.00
N ASP A 78 -2.31 -1.72 0.83
CA ASP A 78 -1.23 -2.52 0.22
C ASP A 78 -0.95 -3.79 1.04
N ASP A 79 -0.78 -3.65 2.36
CA ASP A 79 -0.56 -4.78 3.26
C ASP A 79 -1.76 -5.76 3.19
N ALA A 80 -3.00 -5.28 3.21
CA ALA A 80 -4.18 -6.13 3.11
C ALA A 80 -4.28 -6.85 1.76
N ALA A 81 -3.96 -6.17 0.65
CA ALA A 81 -3.94 -6.78 -0.68
C ALA A 81 -2.89 -7.89 -0.77
N ILE A 82 -1.66 -7.61 -0.33
CA ILE A 82 -0.56 -8.59 -0.33
C ILE A 82 -0.90 -9.83 0.50
N GLU A 83 -1.42 -9.64 1.72
CA GLU A 83 -1.81 -10.77 2.58
C GLU A 83 -2.95 -11.59 1.96
N ALA A 84 -3.90 -10.96 1.27
CA ALA A 84 -4.97 -11.68 0.57
C ALA A 84 -4.43 -12.52 -0.60
N LEU A 85 -3.51 -11.98 -1.40
CA LEU A 85 -2.86 -12.70 -2.50
C LEU A 85 -2.01 -13.87 -1.97
N LYS A 86 -1.25 -13.63 -0.89
CA LYS A 86 -0.46 -14.66 -0.23
C LYS A 86 -1.35 -15.80 0.30
N ALA A 87 -2.41 -15.46 1.04
CA ALA A 87 -3.35 -16.45 1.56
C ALA A 87 -4.02 -17.24 0.44
N ARG A 88 -4.34 -16.59 -0.69
CA ARG A 88 -4.88 -17.26 -1.88
C ARG A 88 -3.89 -18.27 -2.46
N ALA A 89 -2.61 -17.93 -2.56
CA ALA A 89 -1.58 -18.86 -3.02
C ALA A 89 -1.42 -20.06 -2.07
N GLU A 90 -1.41 -19.82 -0.76
CA GLU A 90 -1.32 -20.86 0.28
C GLU A 90 -2.53 -21.81 0.29
N GLN A 91 -3.72 -21.33 -0.09
CA GLN A 91 -4.93 -22.16 -0.20
C GLN A 91 -4.94 -23.07 -1.43
N LEU A 92 -4.22 -22.68 -2.49
CA LEU A 92 -4.27 -23.38 -3.79
C LEU A 92 -3.13 -24.38 -3.95
N VAL A 93 -1.99 -24.15 -3.29
CA VAL A 93 -0.80 -24.98 -3.46
C VAL A 93 -0.07 -25.14 -2.13
N ASP A 94 0.41 -26.36 -1.84
CA ASP A 94 1.15 -26.67 -0.60
C ASP A 94 2.66 -26.38 -0.69
N ASP A 95 3.22 -26.44 -1.90
CA ASP A 95 4.66 -26.28 -2.11
C ASP A 95 5.07 -24.80 -2.02
N PRO A 96 6.02 -24.40 -1.16
CA PRO A 96 6.37 -23.00 -0.92
C PRO A 96 6.96 -22.29 -2.15
N LEU A 97 7.63 -23.01 -3.05
CA LEU A 97 8.13 -22.42 -4.30
C LEU A 97 6.96 -22.13 -5.24
N GLN A 98 6.04 -23.08 -5.37
CA GLN A 98 4.84 -22.89 -6.18
C GLN A 98 3.92 -21.81 -5.61
N GLN A 99 3.77 -21.72 -4.28
CA GLN A 99 3.06 -20.63 -3.62
C GLN A 99 3.64 -19.26 -3.98
N PHE A 100 4.97 -19.12 -3.91
CA PHE A 100 5.64 -17.87 -4.25
C PHE A 100 5.45 -17.49 -5.72
N LEU A 101 5.63 -18.44 -6.64
CA LEU A 101 5.43 -18.22 -8.07
C LEU A 101 3.98 -17.83 -8.40
N LEU A 102 3.00 -18.50 -7.77
CA LEU A 102 1.60 -18.17 -7.91
C LEU A 102 1.28 -16.77 -7.36
N PHE A 103 1.82 -16.43 -6.19
CA PHE A 103 1.70 -15.07 -5.65
C PHE A 103 2.27 -14.02 -6.60
N LEU A 104 3.46 -14.24 -7.17
CA LEU A 104 4.05 -13.30 -8.12
C LEU A 104 3.16 -13.12 -9.35
N ASN A 105 2.56 -14.19 -9.86
CA ASN A 105 1.63 -14.12 -10.99
C ASN A 105 0.36 -13.33 -10.61
N LEU A 106 -0.26 -13.64 -9.48
CA LEU A 106 -1.45 -12.92 -9.01
C LEU A 106 -1.16 -11.44 -8.72
N TYR A 107 0.01 -11.13 -8.17
CA TYR A 107 0.45 -9.76 -7.93
C TYR A 107 0.68 -9.01 -9.24
N ALA A 108 1.32 -9.64 -10.24
CA ALA A 108 1.50 -9.06 -11.56
C ALA A 108 0.15 -8.77 -12.24
N GLU A 109 -0.79 -9.72 -12.23
CA GLU A 109 -2.16 -9.53 -12.74
C GLU A 109 -2.87 -8.37 -12.04
N MET A 110 -2.79 -8.30 -10.70
CA MET A 110 -3.37 -7.20 -9.93
C MET A 110 -2.78 -5.85 -10.36
N VAL A 111 -1.46 -5.76 -10.52
CA VAL A 111 -0.79 -4.52 -10.93
C VAL A 111 -1.14 -4.13 -12.37
N ASP A 112 -1.22 -5.10 -13.28
CA ASP A 112 -1.61 -4.88 -14.68
C ASP A 112 -3.04 -4.34 -14.77
N GLU A 113 -3.98 -4.81 -13.94
CA GLU A 113 -5.36 -4.31 -13.92
C GLU A 113 -5.52 -2.86 -13.38
N MET A 114 -4.48 -2.29 -12.76
CA MET A 114 -4.49 -0.92 -12.22
C MET A 114 -4.28 0.17 -13.30
N GLU A 115 -4.57 -0.12 -14.57
CA GLU A 115 -4.29 0.71 -15.76
C GLU A 115 -4.76 2.19 -15.68
N ALA A 116 -5.73 2.51 -14.81
CA ALA A 116 -6.30 3.86 -14.71
C ALA A 116 -5.56 4.80 -13.73
N LEU A 117 -4.65 4.29 -12.89
CA LEU A 117 -4.05 5.05 -11.77
C LEU A 117 -2.51 5.03 -11.74
N HIS A 118 -1.84 4.49 -12.76
CA HIS A 118 -0.37 4.43 -12.86
C HIS A 118 0.17 5.62 -13.70
N PRO A 119 1.32 6.24 -13.31
CA PRO A 119 2.51 5.51 -12.97
C PRO A 119 2.97 5.73 -11.53
N GLY A 120 2.61 4.83 -10.61
CA GLY A 120 3.48 4.65 -9.45
C GLY A 120 2.87 4.07 -8.20
N CYS A 121 3.72 3.35 -7.48
CA CYS A 121 3.56 3.10 -6.06
C CYS A 121 3.72 4.43 -5.28
N LEU A 122 2.84 4.69 -4.31
CA LEU A 122 2.95 5.90 -3.47
C LEU A 122 4.28 5.93 -2.71
N VAL A 123 4.78 4.76 -2.27
CA VAL A 123 6.08 4.63 -1.60
C VAL A 123 7.21 5.11 -2.52
N ALA A 124 7.19 4.70 -3.79
CA ALA A 124 8.17 5.15 -4.77
C ALA A 124 8.08 6.66 -5.03
N SER A 125 6.86 7.20 -5.12
CA SER A 125 6.63 8.64 -5.29
C SER A 125 7.22 9.45 -4.14
N ILE A 126 7.12 8.95 -2.90
CA ILE A 126 7.72 9.57 -1.72
C ILE A 126 9.25 9.49 -1.76
N VAL A 127 9.84 8.35 -2.15
CA VAL A 127 11.30 8.20 -2.29
C VAL A 127 11.87 9.26 -3.24
N TYR A 128 11.24 9.46 -4.40
CA TYR A 128 11.72 10.46 -5.39
C TYR A 128 11.62 11.90 -4.91
N GLN A 129 10.79 12.19 -3.90
CA GLN A 129 10.57 13.53 -3.37
C GLN A 129 10.94 13.63 -1.88
N GLU A 130 11.78 12.75 -1.37
CA GLU A 130 12.06 12.60 0.06
C GLU A 130 12.31 13.93 0.82
N GLN A 131 12.99 14.87 0.16
CA GLN A 131 13.34 16.18 0.71
C GLN A 131 12.14 17.07 1.08
N VAL A 132 10.96 16.83 0.52
CA VAL A 132 9.75 17.65 0.80
C VAL A 132 8.91 17.10 1.96
N PHE A 133 9.26 15.94 2.49
CA PHE A 133 8.55 15.27 3.57
C PHE A 133 9.26 15.47 4.92
N ASP A 134 8.55 15.29 6.02
CA ASP A 134 9.14 15.31 7.36
C ASP A 134 9.79 13.96 7.72
N ALA A 135 10.44 13.92 8.88
CA ALA A 135 11.11 12.71 9.35
C ALA A 135 10.15 11.54 9.62
N GLU A 136 8.88 11.82 9.95
CA GLU A 136 7.90 10.77 10.24
C GLU A 136 7.45 10.08 8.96
N VAL A 137 7.10 10.84 7.93
CA VAL A 137 6.72 10.31 6.61
C VAL A 137 7.88 9.51 6.01
N ARG A 138 9.12 10.03 6.09
CA ARG A 138 10.31 9.29 5.65
C ARG A 138 10.49 7.96 6.38
N ARG A 139 10.35 7.97 7.71
CA ARG A 139 10.45 6.74 8.52
C ARG A 139 9.40 5.72 8.12
N LEU A 140 8.12 6.14 8.02
CA LEU A 140 7.02 5.26 7.61
C LEU A 140 7.26 4.66 6.22
N ASN A 141 7.81 5.47 5.30
CA ASN A 141 8.11 5.04 3.95
C ASN A 141 9.25 3.99 3.92
N SER A 142 10.33 4.21 4.67
CA SER A 142 11.42 3.24 4.79
C SER A 142 10.96 1.94 5.44
N GLU A 143 10.13 2.01 6.48
CA GLU A 143 9.53 0.82 7.11
C GLU A 143 8.66 0.03 6.15
N ALA A 144 7.93 0.69 5.25
CA ALA A 144 7.13 0.01 4.22
C ALA A 144 7.99 -0.83 3.27
N VAL A 145 9.11 -0.26 2.81
CA VAL A 145 10.06 -0.99 1.95
C VAL A 145 10.66 -2.19 2.69
N MET A 146 10.99 -2.02 3.97
CA MET A 146 11.54 -3.11 4.78
C MET A 146 10.52 -4.23 5.03
N ARG A 147 9.23 -3.91 5.24
CA ARG A 147 8.17 -4.93 5.35
C ARG A 147 8.04 -5.78 4.08
N TRP A 148 8.11 -5.16 2.91
CA TRP A 148 8.14 -5.89 1.63
C TRP A 148 9.32 -6.87 1.56
N ARG A 149 10.51 -6.43 2.00
CA ARG A 149 11.70 -7.29 2.06
C ARG A 149 11.52 -8.46 3.03
N GLU A 150 10.99 -8.22 4.22
CA GLU A 150 10.74 -9.26 5.23
C GLU A 150 9.81 -10.36 4.71
N ARG A 151 8.75 -9.98 3.99
CA ARG A 151 7.82 -10.93 3.36
C ARG A 151 8.52 -11.87 2.38
N PHE A 152 9.33 -11.33 1.48
CA PHE A 152 10.06 -12.14 0.50
C PHE A 152 11.10 -13.03 1.16
N VAL A 153 11.84 -12.52 2.15
CA VAL A 153 12.82 -13.31 2.90
C VAL A 153 12.15 -14.50 3.59
N ALA A 154 10.99 -14.31 4.23
CA ALA A 154 10.25 -15.40 4.85
C ALA A 154 9.85 -16.50 3.85
N TRP A 155 9.47 -16.11 2.63
CA TRP A 155 9.17 -17.06 1.56
C TRP A 155 10.41 -17.82 1.10
N PHE A 156 11.52 -17.12 0.87
CA PHE A 156 12.78 -17.75 0.47
C PHE A 156 13.28 -18.74 1.53
N GLU A 157 13.13 -18.41 2.82
CA GLU A 157 13.45 -19.35 3.90
C GLU A 157 12.56 -20.60 3.88
N ALA A 158 11.27 -20.46 3.54
CA ALA A 158 10.37 -21.60 3.39
C ALA A 158 10.71 -22.47 2.18
N ILE A 159 11.07 -21.83 1.07
CA ILE A 159 11.53 -22.50 -0.16
C ILE A 159 12.80 -23.29 0.14
N ASP A 160 13.82 -22.66 0.73
CA ASP A 160 15.12 -23.28 0.96
C ASP A 160 15.05 -24.50 1.90
N ARG A 161 14.07 -24.55 2.82
CA ARG A 161 13.83 -25.73 3.67
C ARG A 161 13.43 -26.97 2.87
N LYS A 162 12.82 -26.80 1.69
CA LYS A 162 12.33 -27.89 0.83
C LYS A 162 13.15 -28.04 -0.46
N HIS A 163 13.63 -26.92 -0.99
CA HIS A 163 14.31 -26.77 -2.27
C HIS A 163 15.65 -26.05 -2.03
N ALA A 164 16.61 -26.76 -1.43
CA ALA A 164 17.91 -26.18 -1.13
C ALA A 164 18.57 -25.63 -2.40
N PRO A 165 19.12 -24.39 -2.37
CA PRO A 165 19.68 -23.77 -3.54
C PRO A 165 20.94 -24.51 -4.01
N VAL A 166 21.05 -24.70 -5.33
CA VAL A 166 22.20 -25.39 -5.96
C VAL A 166 23.50 -24.60 -5.78
N THR A 167 23.41 -23.27 -5.66
CA THR A 167 24.54 -22.37 -5.42
C THR A 167 24.36 -21.67 -4.06
N PRO A 168 25.41 -21.52 -3.25
CA PRO A 168 25.32 -20.75 -2.00
C PRO A 168 24.84 -19.32 -2.27
N LEU A 169 23.77 -18.91 -1.58
CA LEU A 169 23.18 -17.57 -1.69
C LEU A 169 23.50 -16.75 -0.44
N ASP A 170 24.07 -15.55 -0.62
CA ASP A 170 24.11 -14.53 0.43
C ASP A 170 22.74 -13.83 0.47
N ARG A 171 21.90 -14.27 1.42
CA ARG A 171 20.54 -13.76 1.61
C ARG A 171 20.49 -12.30 2.07
N LEU A 172 21.62 -11.72 2.49
CA LEU A 172 21.75 -10.34 2.98
C LEU A 172 22.55 -9.44 2.03
N ALA A 173 22.97 -9.92 0.86
CA ALA A 173 23.66 -9.11 -0.14
C ALA A 173 22.79 -7.99 -0.76
N LEU A 174 21.49 -7.95 -0.44
CA LEU A 174 20.64 -6.78 -0.65
C LEU A 174 20.91 -5.78 0.49
N PRO A 175 21.49 -4.59 0.22
CA PRO A 175 22.04 -3.70 1.23
C PRO A 175 21.02 -3.33 2.31
N THR A 176 21.42 -3.52 3.57
CA THR A 176 20.62 -3.31 4.79
C THR A 176 20.87 -1.95 5.45
N ARG A 177 21.24 -0.93 4.69
CA ARG A 177 21.49 0.43 5.22
C ARG A 177 20.83 1.49 4.37
#